data_AF-A0A1G8KKZ9-F1
#
_entry.id   AF-A0A1G8KKZ9-F1
#
_cell.length_a   1.000
_cell.length_b   1.000
_cell.length_c   1.000
_cell.angle_alpha   90.00
_cell.angle_beta   90.00
_cell.angle_gamma   90.00
#
_symmetry.space_group_name_H-M   'P 1'
#
loop_
_entity.id
_entity.type
_entity.pdbx_description
1 polymer ?
#
loop_
_entity_poly.entity_id
_entity_poly.type
_entity_poly.pdbx_seq_one_letter_code
_entity_poly.pdbx_strand_id
1 'polypeptide(L)'
;MFGQERLEQTELYKREEEQEIQEAAAELERLAAALRNSGSFEFFKDDGMRVQTHMPSRVTMNSEYVQKKSEHSVRLTFSWMEQ
;
A
#
# COMPACT_ATOMS: atom_id res chain seq x y z
N MET A 1 3.79 -37.64 18.01
CA MET A 1 3.37 -36.24 18.22
C MET A 1 3.83 -35.40 17.02
N PHE A 2 3.19 -35.54 15.86
CA PHE A 2 3.61 -34.88 14.60
C PHE A 2 2.50 -34.04 13.95
N GLY A 3 1.39 -33.80 14.66
CA GLY A 3 0.20 -33.11 14.15
C GLY A 3 -0.06 -31.74 14.79
N GLN A 4 0.28 -31.55 16.06
CA GLN A 4 0.08 -30.26 16.76
C GLN A 4 1.04 -29.18 16.23
N GLU A 5 2.31 -29.51 16.01
CA GLU A 5 3.31 -28.56 15.48
C GLU A 5 2.94 -28.03 14.09
N ARG A 6 2.29 -28.84 13.23
CA ARG A 6 1.84 -28.40 11.89
C ARG A 6 0.62 -27.50 11.93
N LEU A 7 -0.30 -27.73 12.88
CA LEU A 7 -1.48 -26.89 13.07
C LEU A 7 -1.07 -25.52 13.61
N GLU A 8 -0.18 -25.49 14.61
CA GLU A 8 0.34 -24.25 15.18
C GLU A 8 1.09 -23.41 14.14
N GLN A 9 1.93 -24.02 13.28
CA GLN A 9 2.60 -23.32 12.19
C GLN A 9 1.61 -22.75 11.15
N THR A 10 0.54 -23.49 10.85
CA THR A 10 -0.49 -23.04 9.89
C THR A 10 -1.31 -21.87 10.44
N GLU A 11 -1.60 -21.87 11.75
CA GLU A 11 -2.31 -20.77 12.40
C GLU A 11 -1.44 -19.52 12.54
N LEU A 12 -0.14 -19.67 12.83
CA LEU A 12 0.80 -18.55 12.88
C LEU A 12 0.92 -17.87 11.52
N TYR A 13 1.09 -18.64 10.45
CA TYR A 13 1.21 -18.10 9.09
C TYR A 13 -0.04 -17.33 8.64
N LYS A 14 -1.24 -17.83 8.97
CA LYS A 14 -2.50 -17.11 8.68
C LYS A 14 -2.60 -15.78 9.45
N ARG A 15 -2.16 -15.75 10.70
CA ARG A 15 -2.15 -14.52 11.49
C ARG A 15 -1.16 -13.49 10.94
N GLU A 16 0.01 -13.94 10.48
CA GLU A 16 0.99 -13.09 9.81
C GLU A 16 0.42 -12.51 8.51
N GLU A 17 -0.19 -13.33 7.65
CA GLU A 17 -0.85 -12.86 6.42
C GLU A 17 -1.99 -11.86 6.71
N GLU A 18 -2.84 -12.15 7.71
CA GLU A 18 -3.90 -11.23 8.12
C GLU A 18 -3.35 -9.90 8.64
N GLN A 19 -2.26 -9.94 9.41
CA GLN A 19 -1.60 -8.74 9.93
C GLN A 19 -1.00 -7.91 8.79
N GLU A 20 -0.29 -8.53 7.84
CA GLU A 20 0.29 -7.83 6.69
C GLU A 20 -0.79 -7.15 5.84
N ILE A 21 -1.94 -7.81 5.65
CA ILE A 21 -3.09 -7.23 4.93
C ILE A 21 -3.66 -6.03 5.70
N GLN A 22 -3.80 -6.13 7.02
CA GLN A 22 -4.30 -5.03 7.85
C GLN A 22 -3.36 -3.83 7.84
N GLU A 23 -2.05 -4.06 7.92
CA GLU A 23 -1.04 -3.00 7.84
C GLU A 23 -1.08 -2.29 6.48
N ALA A 24 -1.18 -3.05 5.38
CA ALA A 24 -1.33 -2.48 4.04
C ALA A 24 -2.62 -1.66 3.89
N ALA A 25 -3.74 -2.14 4.44
CA ALA A 25 -5.01 -1.41 4.43
C ALA A 25 -4.93 -0.10 5.22
N ALA A 26 -4.32 -0.14 6.42
CA ALA A 26 -4.12 1.05 7.25
C ALA A 26 -3.27 2.12 6.56
N GLU A 27 -2.22 1.71 5.83
CA GLU A 27 -1.38 2.62 5.05
C GLU A 27 -2.15 3.29 3.90
N LEU A 28 -3.00 2.53 3.20
CA LEU A 28 -3.86 3.09 2.16
C LEU A 28 -4.88 4.09 2.74
N GLU A 29 -5.48 3.80 3.88
CA GLU A 29 -6.40 4.71 4.56
C GLU A 29 -5.70 5.99 5.02
N ARG A 30 -4.47 5.87 5.55
CA ARG A 30 -3.64 7.00 5.96
C ARG A 30 -3.34 7.92 4.77
N LEU A 31 -2.95 7.35 3.63
CA LEU A 31 -2.73 8.11 2.39
C LEU A 31 -4.02 8.78 1.92
N ALA A 32 -5.14 8.06 1.90
CA ALA A 32 -6.43 8.62 1.51
C ALA A 32 -6.91 9.73 2.45
N ALA A 33 -6.62 9.64 3.74
CA ALA A 33 -6.93 10.68 4.73
C ALA A 33 -6.07 11.94 4.52
N ALA A 34 -4.75 11.77 4.31
CA ALA A 34 -3.84 12.88 4.02
C ALA A 34 -4.26 13.64 2.76
N LEU A 35 -4.56 12.91 1.68
CA LEU A 35 -5.06 13.48 0.44
C LEU A 35 -6.38 14.24 0.61
N ARG A 36 -7.33 13.70 1.40
CA ARG A 36 -8.62 14.36 1.66
C ARG A 36 -8.49 15.63 2.51
N ASN A 37 -7.60 15.62 3.50
CA ASN A 37 -7.53 16.68 4.50
C ASN A 37 -6.65 17.86 4.06
N SER A 38 -5.48 17.58 3.48
CA SER A 38 -4.51 18.62 3.12
C SER A 38 -4.25 18.72 1.61
N GLY A 39 -4.80 17.79 0.82
CA GLY A 39 -4.44 17.68 -0.59
C GLY A 39 -2.95 17.39 -0.79
N SER A 40 -2.25 16.92 0.24
CA SER A 40 -0.80 16.70 0.19
C SER A 40 -0.44 15.39 0.85
N PHE A 41 0.65 14.77 0.41
CA PHE A 41 1.22 13.61 1.08
C PHE A 41 2.75 13.69 1.03
N GLU A 42 3.37 13.07 2.03
CA GLU A 42 4.82 12.94 2.12
C GLU A 42 5.23 11.53 1.73
N PHE A 43 6.25 11.41 0.88
CA PHE A 43 6.89 10.14 0.60
C PHE A 43 8.41 10.29 0.68
N PHE A 44 9.07 9.20 1.00
CA PHE A 44 10.53 9.12 0.97
C PHE A 44 10.96 8.71 -0.43
N LYS A 45 11.89 9.46 -1.02
CA LYS A 45 12.62 9.01 -2.21
C LYS A 45 13.76 8.08 -1.81
N ASP A 46 14.28 7.33 -2.79
CA ASP A 46 15.40 6.38 -2.60
C ASP A 46 16.69 7.02 -2.07
N ASP A 47 16.83 8.34 -2.19
CA ASP A 47 17.93 9.13 -1.63
C ASP A 47 17.72 9.52 -0.16
N GLY A 48 16.65 9.04 0.48
CA GLY A 48 16.27 9.37 1.86
C GLY A 48 15.66 10.77 2.03
N MET A 49 15.48 11.54 0.94
CA MET A 49 14.83 12.84 1.02
C MET A 49 13.31 12.68 1.16
N ARG A 50 12.74 13.39 2.13
CA ARG A 50 11.30 13.58 2.24
C ARG A 50 10.84 14.56 1.19
N VAL A 51 9.95 14.12 0.31
CA VAL A 51 9.29 14.96 -0.67
C VAL A 51 7.84 15.11 -0.25
N GLN A 52 7.44 16.35 0.02
CA GLN A 52 6.04 16.70 0.21
C GLN A 52 5.47 17.15 -1.14
N THR A 53 4.43 16.49 -1.59
CA THR A 53 3.76 16.82 -2.85
C THR A 53 2.36 17.30 -2.58
N HIS A 54 2.01 18.42 -3.21
CA HIS A 54 0.66 18.99 -3.18
C HIS A 54 -0.07 18.55 -4.46
N MET A 55 -1.22 17.91 -4.30
CA MET A 55 -2.06 17.49 -5.40
C MET A 55 -2.91 18.68 -5.88
N PRO A 56 -2.89 19.01 -7.18
CA PRO A 56 -3.77 20.03 -7.73
C PRO A 56 -5.22 19.53 -7.77
N SER A 57 -6.16 20.44 -8.07
CA SER A 57 -7.60 20.19 -8.06
C SER A 57 -8.10 19.11 -9.04
N ARG A 58 -7.26 18.64 -9.98
CA ARG A 58 -7.59 17.58 -10.93
C ARG A 58 -6.50 16.51 -10.90
N VAL A 59 -6.86 15.35 -10.36
CA VAL A 59 -6.03 14.16 -10.31
C VAL A 59 -6.71 13.06 -11.09
N THR A 60 -5.97 12.41 -11.98
CA THR A 60 -6.39 11.17 -12.63
C THR A 60 -5.79 10.01 -11.86
N MET A 61 -6.63 9.10 -11.38
CA MET A 61 -6.19 7.85 -10.76
C MET A 61 -6.30 6.72 -11.78
N ASN A 62 -5.21 5.99 -11.98
CA ASN A 62 -5.19 4.76 -12.76
C ASN A 62 -4.78 3.61 -11.84
N SER A 63 -5.52 2.51 -11.91
CA SER A 63 -5.17 1.26 -11.24
C SER A 63 -4.85 0.19 -12.28
N GLU A 64 -3.67 -0.40 -12.18
CA GLU A 64 -3.24 -1.50 -13.04
C GLU A 64 -3.03 -2.75 -12.18
N TYR A 65 -3.62 -3.86 -12.60
CA TYR A 65 -3.32 -5.17 -12.04
C TYR A 65 -2.31 -5.88 -12.94
N VAL A 66 -1.19 -6.29 -12.36
CA VAL A 66 -0.11 -6.98 -13.04
C VAL A 66 0.07 -8.35 -12.40
N GLN A 67 -0.02 -9.40 -13.22
CA GLN A 67 0.29 -10.76 -12.79
C GLN A 67 1.55 -11.24 -13.52
N LYS A 68 2.59 -11.59 -12.76
CA LYS A 68 3.83 -12.19 -13.28
C LYS A 68 4.06 -13.52 -12.60
N LYS A 69 3.77 -14.62 -13.31
CA LYS A 69 3.83 -15.99 -12.78
C LYS A 69 2.93 -16.12 -11.54
N SER A 70 3.53 -16.32 -10.35
CA SER A 70 2.85 -16.42 -9.05
C SER A 70 2.77 -15.09 -8.30
N GLU A 71 3.35 -14.02 -8.84
CA GLU A 71 3.34 -12.71 -8.20
C GLU A 71 2.18 -11.88 -8.75
N HIS A 72 1.40 -11.33 -7.83
CA HIS A 72 0.25 -10.47 -8.10
C HIS A 72 0.57 -9.08 -7.55
N SER A 73 0.47 -8.05 -8.38
CA SER A 73 0.75 -6.67 -7.98
C SER A 73 -0.35 -5.74 -8.44
N VAL A 74 -0.75 -4.80 -7.59
CA VAL A 74 -1.62 -3.69 -7.95
C VAL A 74 -0.79 -2.41 -7.94
N ARG A 75 -0.76 -1.70 -9.05
CA ARG A 75 -0.10 -0.39 -9.18
C ARG A 75 -1.17 0.69 -9.21
N LEU A 76 -1.13 1.57 -8.21
CA LEU A 76 -1.95 2.78 -8.16
C LEU A 76 -1.08 3.96 -8.62
N THR A 77 -1.45 4.57 -9.73
CA THR A 77 -0.76 5.74 -10.27
C THR A 77 -1.70 6.94 -10.23
N PHE A 78 -1.30 7.95 -9.47
CA PHE A 78 -1.94 9.26 -9.49
C PHE A 78 -1.15 10.16 -10.43
N SER A 79 -1.83 10.78 -11.40
CA SER A 79 -1.22 11.73 -12.33
C SER A 79 -1.97 13.05 -12.36
N TRP A 80 -1.21 14.13 -12.46
CA TRP A 80 -1.73 15.48 -12.53
C TRP A 80 -0.76 16.38 -13.30
N MET A 81 -1.25 17.52 -13.78
CA MET A 81 -0.41 18.57 -14.35
C MET A 81 -0.18 19.64 -13.30
N GLU A 82 1.07 20.03 -13.08
CA GLU A 82 1.40 21.24 -12.32
C GLU A 82 1.00 22.46 -13.18
N GLN A 83 0.30 23.42 -12.57
CA GLN A 83 -0.05 24.70 -13.21
C GLN A 83 1.08 25.70 -13.03
#